data_AF-A0A133V1S6-F1
#
_entry.id   AF-A0A133V1S6-F1
#
_cell.length_a   1.000
_cell.length_b   1.000
_cell.length_c   1.000
_cell.angle_alpha   90.00
_cell.angle_beta   90.00
_cell.angle_gamma   90.00
#
_symmetry.space_group_name_H-M   'P 1'
#
loop_
_entity.id
_entity.type
_entity.pdbx_description
1 polymer ?
#
loop_
_entity_poly.entity_id
_entity_poly.type
_entity_poly.pdbx_seq_one_letter_code
_entity_poly.pdbx_strand_id
1 'polypeptide(L)'
;MSPFESQHCFEHIDKLAYEIGPREAGSRGDSQAADYIKQHFKDCGLQTRFQKFRFVNKVTRARTTASILAGAFILTFFFNPLSSLAITLAGLALAYSLPKMMPGKWSQNVIGSLKPKGEAKRRLVLGAHYDSAPCTRGRQWTLYLRILLPIVSIAFLILVLLRFL
;
A
#
# COMPACT_ATOMS: atom_id res chain seq x y z
N MET A 1 32.45 18.58 14.86
CA MET A 1 31.60 17.50 14.31
C MET A 1 32.54 16.38 13.92
N SER A 2 32.30 15.15 14.38
CA SER A 2 33.06 14.01 13.89
C SER A 2 32.87 13.87 12.37
N PRO A 3 33.86 13.35 11.64
CA PRO A 3 33.70 13.06 10.23
C PRO A 3 32.59 12.04 10.01
N PHE A 4 32.03 12.01 8.80
CA PHE A 4 31.10 10.96 8.41
C PHE A 4 31.85 9.62 8.34
N GLU A 5 31.40 8.63 9.10
CA GLU A 5 32.00 7.31 9.17
C GLU A 5 31.07 6.27 8.55
N SER A 6 31.50 5.68 7.43
CA SER A 6 30.69 4.72 6.67
C SER A 6 30.39 3.43 7.45
N GLN A 7 31.27 3.04 8.37
CA GLN A 7 31.09 1.86 9.22
C GLN A 7 29.80 1.93 10.04
N HIS A 8 29.51 3.08 10.67
CA HIS A 8 28.26 3.27 11.42
C HIS A 8 27.01 3.20 10.54
N CYS A 9 27.10 3.58 9.27
CA CYS A 9 25.98 3.40 8.34
C CYS A 9 25.71 1.92 8.06
N PHE A 10 26.75 1.10 7.93
CA PHE A 10 26.59 -0.35 7.73
C PHE A 10 25.97 -1.03 8.96
N GLU A 11 26.32 -0.62 10.18
CA GLU A 11 25.69 -1.13 11.40
C GLU A 11 24.17 -0.89 11.41
N HIS A 12 23.74 0.30 11.00
CA HIS A 12 22.30 0.58 10.89
C HIS A 12 21.63 -0.24 9.79
N ILE A 13 22.30 -0.45 8.65
CA ILE A 13 21.80 -1.30 7.58
C ILE A 13 21.66 -2.75 8.06
N ASP A 14 22.65 -3.29 8.76
CA ASP A 14 22.64 -4.66 9.27
C ASP A 14 21.54 -4.86 10.30
N LYS A 15 21.39 -3.91 11.24
CA LYS A 15 20.31 -3.93 12.21
C LYS A 15 18.95 -3.96 11.54
N LEU A 16 18.73 -3.07 10.57
CA LEU A 16 17.47 -3.00 9.84
C LEU A 16 17.24 -4.27 8.99
N ALA A 17 18.25 -4.72 8.25
CA ALA A 17 18.15 -5.77 7.24
C ALA A 17 18.11 -7.19 7.83
N TYR A 18 18.97 -7.50 8.80
CA TYR A 18 19.16 -8.86 9.32
C TYR A 18 18.50 -9.06 10.67
N GLU A 19 18.70 -8.16 11.62
CA GLU A 19 18.15 -8.33 12.96
C GLU A 19 16.65 -8.05 13.03
N ILE A 20 16.20 -6.91 12.48
CA ILE A 20 14.76 -6.62 12.36
C ILE A 20 14.14 -7.46 11.23
N GLY A 21 14.89 -7.72 10.16
CA GLY A 21 14.40 -8.51 9.03
C GLY A 21 13.38 -7.75 8.20
N PRO A 22 12.47 -8.43 7.47
CA PRO A 22 11.47 -7.80 6.61
C PRO A 22 10.59 -6.76 7.32
N ARG A 23 10.47 -5.57 6.72
CA ARG A 23 9.76 -4.39 7.22
C ARG A 23 8.59 -4.04 6.31
N GLU A 24 7.78 -5.04 5.92
CA GLU A 24 6.58 -4.77 5.12
C GLU A 24 5.66 -3.81 5.89
N ALA A 25 5.13 -2.78 5.22
CA ALA A 25 4.26 -1.79 5.86
C ALA A 25 3.12 -2.45 6.66
N GLY A 26 2.94 -2.00 7.90
CA GLY A 26 1.96 -2.53 8.85
C GLY A 26 2.24 -3.94 9.37
N SER A 27 3.48 -4.41 9.25
CA SER A 27 3.99 -5.59 9.96
C SER A 27 4.64 -5.21 11.29
N ARG A 28 4.99 -6.22 12.09
CA ARG A 28 5.79 -6.02 13.31
C ARG A 28 7.17 -5.42 12.99
N GLY A 29 7.81 -5.85 11.90
CA GLY A 29 9.12 -5.32 11.49
C GLY A 29 9.07 -3.84 11.11
N ASP A 30 7.98 -3.39 10.48
CA ASP A 30 7.73 -1.96 10.22
C ASP A 30 7.67 -1.14 11.51
N SER A 31 6.94 -1.61 12.53
CA SER A 31 6.91 -0.95 13.84
C SER A 31 8.28 -0.95 14.53
N GLN A 32 8.99 -2.08 14.54
CA GLN A 32 10.31 -2.20 15.15
C GLN A 32 11.35 -1.30 14.48
N ALA A 33 11.35 -1.22 13.15
CA ALA A 33 12.22 -0.32 12.41
C ALA A 33 11.91 1.15 12.72
N ALA A 34 10.62 1.51 12.81
CA ALA A 34 10.21 2.87 13.16
C ALA A 34 10.66 3.26 14.58
N ASP A 35 10.52 2.35 15.55
CA ASP A 35 10.98 2.56 16.92
C ASP A 35 12.51 2.72 16.99
N TYR A 36 13.25 1.86 16.28
CA TYR A 36 14.70 1.94 16.18
C TYR A 36 15.18 3.27 15.61
N ILE A 37 14.63 3.70 14.46
CA ILE A 37 14.97 4.97 13.81
C ILE A 37 14.62 6.14 14.72
N LYS A 38 13.46 6.10 15.38
CA LYS A 38 13.03 7.15 16.31
C LYS A 38 13.99 7.27 17.50
N GLN A 39 14.45 6.15 18.03
CA GLN A 39 15.39 6.16 19.14
C GLN A 39 16.72 6.80 18.70
N HIS A 40 17.29 6.39 17.57
CA HIS A 40 18.50 7.02 17.06
C HIS A 40 18.35 8.51 16.76
N PHE A 41 17.20 8.95 16.23
CA PHE A 41 16.93 10.38 16.08
C PHE A 41 16.93 11.12 17.43
N LYS A 42 16.38 10.52 18.49
CA LYS A 42 16.45 11.11 19.84
C LYS A 42 17.87 11.16 20.38
N ASP A 43 18.65 10.11 20.17
CA ASP A 43 20.04 10.03 20.62
C ASP A 43 20.90 11.10 19.91
N CYS A 44 20.55 11.45 18.66
CA CYS A 44 21.11 12.59 17.92
C CYS A 44 20.55 13.97 18.38
N GLY A 45 19.73 14.03 19.42
CA GLY A 45 19.15 15.26 19.96
C GLY A 45 18.00 15.86 19.14
N LEU A 46 17.40 15.09 18.21
CA LEU A 46 16.27 15.57 17.43
C LEU A 46 14.97 15.44 18.20
N GLN A 47 14.04 16.38 17.94
CA GLN A 47 12.66 16.20 18.36
C GLN A 47 11.98 15.20 17.44
N THR A 48 11.44 14.13 18.01
CA THR A 48 10.89 13.04 17.22
C THR A 48 9.38 12.91 17.39
N ARG A 49 8.69 12.60 16.29
CA ARG A 49 7.29 12.23 16.31
C ARG A 49 7.00 11.12 15.31
N PHE A 50 5.99 10.32 15.62
CA PHE A 50 5.37 9.44 14.64
C PHE A 50 4.24 10.18 13.95
N GLN A 51 4.19 10.09 12.63
CA GLN A 51 3.01 10.44 11.85
C GLN A 51 2.34 9.14 11.40
N LYS A 52 1.35 8.68 12.17
CA LYS A 52 0.60 7.46 11.89
C LYS A 52 -0.36 7.67 10.72
N PHE A 53 -0.49 6.68 9.86
CA PHE A 53 -1.45 6.66 8.77
C PHE A 53 -2.03 5.26 8.57
N ARG A 54 -3.23 5.21 7.98
CA ARG A 54 -3.92 3.97 7.64
C ARG A 54 -3.90 3.79 6.12
N PHE A 55 -3.66 2.56 5.68
CA PHE A 55 -3.64 2.22 4.26
C PHE A 55 -4.30 0.85 4.00
N VAL A 56 -4.81 0.64 2.79
CA VAL A 56 -5.31 -0.67 2.35
C VAL A 56 -4.24 -1.33 1.47
N ASN A 57 -3.91 -2.59 1.75
CA ASN A 57 -2.91 -3.33 0.98
C ASN A 57 -3.36 -3.45 -0.49
N LYS A 58 -2.48 -3.07 -1.41
CA LYS A 58 -2.78 -3.04 -2.85
C LYS A 58 -3.12 -4.42 -3.42
N VAL A 59 -2.43 -5.48 -2.97
CA VAL A 59 -2.67 -6.86 -3.41
C VAL A 59 -4.05 -7.33 -2.94
N THR A 60 -4.37 -7.10 -1.67
CA THR A 60 -5.71 -7.40 -1.12
C THR A 60 -6.79 -6.65 -1.89
N ARG A 61 -6.59 -5.34 -2.13
CA ARG A 61 -7.53 -4.52 -2.91
C ARG A 61 -7.77 -5.11 -4.30
N ALA A 62 -6.71 -5.46 -5.03
CA ALA A 62 -6.80 -6.01 -6.37
C ALA A 62 -7.52 -7.38 -6.40
N ARG A 63 -7.22 -8.26 -5.45
CA ARG A 63 -7.91 -9.56 -5.32
C ARG A 63 -9.39 -9.41 -5.02
N THR A 64 -9.76 -8.50 -4.12
CA THR A 64 -11.16 -8.21 -3.81
C THR A 64 -11.90 -7.68 -5.03
N THR A 65 -11.33 -6.68 -5.74
CA THR A 65 -11.91 -6.16 -6.98
C THR A 65 -12.13 -7.27 -8.02
N ALA A 66 -11.11 -8.11 -8.25
CA ALA A 66 -11.21 -9.22 -9.20
C ALA A 66 -12.28 -10.24 -8.79
N SER A 67 -12.39 -10.55 -7.50
CA SER A 67 -13.38 -11.51 -6.98
C SER A 67 -14.82 -10.99 -7.13
N ILE A 68 -15.06 -9.70 -6.87
CA ILE A 68 -16.37 -9.08 -7.07
C ILE A 68 -16.79 -9.16 -8.54
N LEU A 69 -15.88 -8.80 -9.45
CA LEU A 69 -16.17 -8.81 -10.89
C LEU A 69 -16.37 -10.23 -11.43
N ALA A 70 -15.57 -11.19 -10.97
CA ALA A 70 -15.75 -12.61 -11.32
C ALA A 70 -17.09 -13.15 -10.80
N GLY A 71 -17.48 -12.79 -9.57
CA GLY A 71 -18.80 -13.15 -9.03
C GLY A 71 -19.96 -12.55 -9.84
N ALA A 72 -19.88 -11.26 -10.16
CA ALA A 72 -20.87 -10.61 -11.02
C ALA A 72 -20.96 -11.28 -12.40
N PHE A 73 -19.81 -11.62 -13.00
CA PHE A 73 -19.73 -12.37 -14.25
C PHE A 73 -20.48 -13.70 -14.17
N ILE A 74 -20.15 -14.54 -13.19
CA ILE A 74 -20.76 -15.86 -12.99
C ILE A 74 -22.28 -15.73 -12.80
N LEU A 75 -22.73 -14.74 -12.02
CA LEU A 75 -24.17 -14.53 -11.78
C LEU A 75 -24.93 -14.28 -13.08
N THR A 76 -24.36 -13.56 -14.07
CA THR A 76 -25.11 -13.26 -15.31
C THR A 76 -25.55 -14.47 -16.12
N PHE A 77 -24.89 -15.63 -15.99
CA PHE A 77 -25.31 -16.86 -16.68
C PHE A 77 -26.66 -17.41 -16.18
N PHE A 78 -27.08 -17.03 -14.98
CA PHE A 78 -28.29 -17.55 -14.35
C PHE A 78 -29.50 -16.62 -14.48
N PHE A 79 -29.33 -15.41 -15.03
CA PHE A 79 -30.38 -14.39 -15.11
C PHE A 79 -30.66 -13.96 -16.55
N ASN A 80 -31.86 -13.39 -16.76
CA ASN A 80 -32.25 -12.80 -18.04
C ASN A 80 -31.35 -11.58 -18.40
N PRO A 81 -31.41 -11.08 -19.65
CA PRO A 81 -30.52 -10.01 -20.09
C PRO A 81 -30.64 -8.72 -19.25
N LEU A 82 -31.86 -8.31 -18.89
CA LEU A 82 -32.10 -7.08 -18.11
C LEU A 82 -31.51 -7.17 -16.70
N SER A 83 -31.76 -8.28 -16.00
CA SER A 83 -31.17 -8.57 -14.70
C SER A 83 -29.64 -8.70 -14.78
N SER A 84 -29.12 -9.29 -15.86
CA SER A 84 -27.67 -9.42 -16.08
C SER A 84 -26.97 -8.08 -16.24
N LEU A 85 -27.62 -7.12 -16.93
CA LEU A 85 -27.12 -5.75 -17.03
C LEU A 85 -27.09 -5.07 -15.65
N ALA A 86 -28.16 -5.20 -14.87
CA ALA A 86 -28.23 -4.65 -13.52
C ALA A 86 -27.14 -5.24 -12.59
N ILE A 87 -26.93 -6.57 -12.64
CA ILE A 87 -25.87 -7.27 -11.88
C ILE A 87 -24.48 -6.77 -12.30
N THR A 88 -24.25 -6.56 -13.59
CA THR A 88 -22.96 -6.07 -14.10
C THR A 88 -22.67 -4.66 -13.60
N LEU A 89 -23.64 -3.75 -13.69
CA LEU A 89 -23.51 -2.38 -13.20
C LEU A 89 -23.31 -2.33 -11.67
N ALA A 90 -24.07 -3.13 -10.92
CA ALA A 90 -23.90 -3.27 -9.47
C ALA A 90 -22.51 -3.84 -9.13
N GLY A 91 -22.07 -4.87 -9.84
CA GLY A 91 -20.74 -5.47 -9.70
C GLY A 91 -19.62 -4.47 -9.92
N LEU A 92 -19.71 -3.64 -10.97
CA LEU A 92 -18.75 -2.56 -11.24
C LEU A 92 -18.76 -1.50 -10.12
N ALA A 93 -19.94 -1.07 -9.67
CA ALA A 93 -20.08 -0.10 -8.59
C ALA A 93 -19.47 -0.62 -7.27
N LEU A 94 -19.75 -1.88 -6.92
CA LEU A 94 -19.17 -2.55 -5.75
C LEU A 94 -17.66 -2.72 -5.88
N ALA A 95 -17.16 -3.14 -7.05
CA ALA A 95 -15.73 -3.33 -7.31
C ALA A 95 -14.93 -2.02 -7.21
N TYR A 96 -15.56 -0.87 -7.44
CA TYR A 96 -14.97 0.46 -7.28
C TYR A 96 -15.00 0.97 -5.83
N SER A 97 -16.08 0.69 -5.10
CA SER A 97 -16.35 1.28 -3.79
C SER A 97 -15.85 0.42 -2.62
N LEU A 98 -16.24 -0.85 -2.55
CA LEU A 98 -15.94 -1.73 -1.42
C LEU A 98 -14.45 -1.89 -1.13
N PRO A 99 -13.55 -2.08 -2.12
CA PRO A 99 -12.13 -2.25 -1.85
C PRO A 99 -11.47 -1.01 -1.21
N LYS A 100 -12.09 0.19 -1.33
CA LYS A 100 -11.63 1.42 -0.66
C LYS A 100 -12.05 1.47 0.81
N MET A 101 -13.15 0.82 1.16
CA MET A 101 -13.73 0.80 2.51
C MET A 101 -13.17 -0.33 3.38
N MET A 102 -12.30 -1.18 2.83
CA MET A 102 -11.72 -2.31 3.54
C MET A 102 -11.00 -1.90 4.83
N PRO A 103 -10.94 -2.79 5.84
CA PRO A 103 -10.11 -2.58 7.01
C PRO A 103 -8.66 -2.34 6.56
N GLY A 104 -8.12 -1.20 6.95
CA GLY A 104 -6.75 -0.81 6.60
C GLY A 104 -5.77 -1.32 7.65
N LYS A 105 -4.50 -1.42 7.25
CA LYS A 105 -3.37 -1.58 8.16
C LYS A 105 -2.86 -0.21 8.57
N TRP A 106 -2.23 -0.17 9.75
CA TRP A 106 -1.55 1.02 10.25
C TRP A 106 -0.07 0.96 9.89
N SER A 107 0.52 2.10 9.58
CA SER A 107 1.97 2.30 9.49
C SER A 107 2.28 3.75 9.92
N GLN A 108 3.54 4.15 9.88
CA GLN A 108 3.99 5.43 10.42
C GLN A 108 5.16 6.01 9.63
N ASN A 109 5.20 7.32 9.49
CA ASN A 109 6.45 8.01 9.17
C ASN A 109 7.16 8.37 10.48
N VAL A 110 8.50 8.30 10.48
CA VAL A 110 9.34 8.78 11.58
C VAL A 110 9.91 10.13 11.19
N ILE A 111 9.58 11.17 11.96
CA ILE A 111 10.03 12.53 11.66
C ILE A 111 10.91 13.00 12.81
N GLY A 112 12.18 13.27 12.51
CA GLY A 112 13.12 13.97 13.38
C GLY A 112 13.29 15.42 12.93
N SER A 113 13.18 16.37 13.85
CA SER A 113 13.37 17.79 13.55
C SER A 113 14.28 18.44 14.58
N LEU A 114 15.25 19.23 14.10
CA LEU A 114 16.05 20.10 14.95
C LEU A 114 15.26 21.39 15.22
N LYS A 115 15.11 21.76 16.49
CA LYS A 115 14.51 23.06 16.84
C LYS A 115 15.45 24.18 16.41
N PRO A 116 15.00 25.14 15.59
CA PRO A 116 15.81 26.32 15.32
C PRO A 116 15.93 27.17 16.59
N LYS A 117 17.11 27.73 16.85
CA LYS A 117 17.35 28.62 17.99
C LYS A 117 16.74 30.03 17.81
N GLY A 118 16.15 30.31 16.64
CA GLY A 118 15.52 31.58 16.28
C GLY A 118 14.69 31.41 15.00
N GLU A 119 14.54 32.47 14.21
CA GLU A 119 13.77 32.41 12.97
C GLU A 119 14.51 31.59 11.89
N ALA A 120 13.87 30.50 11.43
CA ALA A 120 14.46 29.61 10.44
C ALA A 120 14.32 30.21 9.04
N LYS A 121 15.40 30.85 8.53
CA LYS A 121 15.43 31.44 7.18
C LYS A 121 15.31 30.41 6.06
N ARG A 122 15.69 29.15 6.31
CA ARG A 122 15.67 28.03 5.35
C ARG A 122 15.38 26.73 6.08
N ARG A 123 14.74 25.77 5.39
CA ARG A 123 14.45 24.42 5.90
C ARG A 123 14.98 23.38 4.93
N LEU A 124 15.87 22.51 5.42
CA LEU A 124 16.30 21.31 4.70
C LEU A 124 15.48 20.13 5.18
N VAL A 125 14.94 19.35 4.24
CA VAL A 125 14.23 18.10 4.53
C VAL A 125 15.01 16.97 3.86
N LEU A 126 15.51 16.05 4.68
CA LEU A 126 16.13 14.80 4.22
C LEU A 126 15.15 13.66 4.50
N GLY A 127 14.93 12.80 3.52
CA GLY A 127 13.97 11.71 3.61
C GLY A 127 14.46 10.45 2.91
N ALA A 128 14.08 9.31 3.47
CA ALA A 128 14.29 7.98 2.90
C ALA A 128 13.12 7.09 3.30
N HIS A 129 12.83 6.07 2.49
CA HIS A 129 11.90 5.02 2.88
C HIS A 129 12.65 3.95 3.68
N TYR A 130 12.04 3.43 4.74
CA TYR A 130 12.64 2.38 5.59
C TYR A 130 11.91 1.04 5.48
N ASP A 131 10.69 1.07 4.91
CA ASP A 131 9.90 -0.11 4.63
C ASP A 131 10.53 -0.95 3.50
N SER A 132 10.30 -2.25 3.57
CA SER A 132 10.75 -3.19 2.54
C SER A 132 9.57 -3.63 1.68
N ALA A 133 9.81 -3.78 0.37
CA ALA A 133 8.81 -4.32 -0.53
C ALA A 133 8.41 -5.76 -0.12
N PRO A 134 7.12 -6.12 -0.21
CA PRO A 134 6.70 -7.50 0.04
C PRO A 134 7.34 -8.43 -1.00
N CYS A 135 8.14 -9.39 -0.53
CA CYS A 135 8.72 -10.44 -1.37
C CYS A 135 7.70 -11.56 -1.64
N THR A 136 6.51 -11.19 -2.12
CA THR A 136 5.45 -12.16 -2.44
C THR A 136 5.24 -12.25 -3.95
N ARG A 137 5.05 -13.47 -4.46
CA ARG A 137 4.69 -13.75 -5.88
C ARG A 137 3.45 -12.97 -6.35
N GLY A 138 2.60 -12.49 -5.43
CA GLY A 138 1.37 -11.74 -5.72
C GLY A 138 1.57 -10.36 -6.37
N ARG A 139 2.79 -9.81 -6.37
CA ARG A 139 3.06 -8.49 -6.99
C ARG A 139 2.88 -8.53 -8.52
N GLN A 140 3.34 -9.58 -9.18
CA GLN A 140 3.17 -9.76 -10.63
C GLN A 140 1.69 -9.91 -10.99
N TRP A 141 0.95 -10.73 -10.24
CA TRP A 141 -0.50 -10.87 -10.39
C TRP A 141 -1.25 -9.55 -10.27
N THR A 142 -0.82 -8.65 -9.38
CA THR A 142 -1.44 -7.33 -9.24
C THR A 142 -1.25 -6.48 -10.50
N LEU A 143 -0.09 -6.58 -11.16
CA LEU A 143 0.15 -5.89 -12.43
C LEU A 143 -0.70 -6.48 -13.56
N TYR A 144 -0.73 -7.80 -13.68
CA TYR A 144 -1.58 -8.49 -14.66
C TYR A 144 -3.06 -8.14 -14.47
N LEU A 145 -3.58 -8.23 -13.24
CA LEU A 145 -4.95 -7.84 -12.93
C LEU A 145 -5.19 -6.37 -13.29
N ARG A 146 -4.27 -5.46 -13.00
CA ARG A 146 -4.47 -4.03 -13.33
C ARG A 146 -4.62 -3.78 -14.83
N ILE A 147 -3.91 -4.53 -15.68
CA ILE A 147 -3.95 -4.37 -17.14
C ILE A 147 -5.11 -5.15 -17.75
N LEU A 148 -5.30 -6.41 -17.35
CA LEU A 148 -6.29 -7.31 -17.96
C LEU A 148 -7.72 -7.02 -17.51
N LEU A 149 -7.93 -6.63 -16.25
CA LEU A 149 -9.26 -6.45 -15.69
C LEU A 149 -10.14 -5.44 -16.47
N PRO A 150 -9.66 -4.25 -16.90
CA PRO A 150 -10.50 -3.35 -17.70
C PRO A 150 -10.84 -3.95 -19.07
N ILE A 151 -9.90 -4.64 -19.72
CA ILE A 151 -10.12 -5.30 -21.02
C ILE A 151 -11.21 -6.38 -20.87
N VAL A 152 -11.06 -7.25 -19.86
CA VAL A 152 -12.03 -8.31 -19.56
C VAL A 152 -13.40 -7.72 -19.18
N SER A 153 -13.44 -6.61 -18.43
CA SER A 153 -14.69 -5.96 -18.05
C SER A 153 -15.43 -5.35 -19.24
N ILE A 154 -14.71 -4.77 -20.21
CA ILE A 154 -15.30 -4.25 -21.45
C ILE A 154 -15.82 -5.40 -22.31
N ALA A 155 -15.00 -6.44 -22.52
CA ALA A 155 -15.43 -7.62 -23.28
C ALA A 155 -16.67 -8.25 -22.66
N PHE A 156 -16.72 -8.34 -21.33
CA PHE A 156 -17.88 -8.83 -20.61
C PHE A 156 -19.12 -7.96 -20.81
N LEU A 157 -18.99 -6.63 -20.71
CA LEU A 157 -20.09 -5.71 -20.97
C LEU A 157 -20.66 -5.91 -22.38
N ILE A 158 -19.78 -6.07 -23.38
CA ILE A 158 -20.19 -6.36 -24.76
C ILE A 158 -20.97 -7.68 -24.82
N LEU A 159 -20.48 -8.75 -24.19
CA LEU A 159 -21.19 -10.04 -24.15
C LEU A 159 -22.58 -9.94 -23.53
N VAL A 160 -22.74 -9.16 -22.46
CA VAL A 160 -24.06 -8.92 -21.85
C VAL A 160 -24.99 -8.16 -22.81
N LEU A 161 -24.48 -7.15 -23.51
CA LEU A 161 -25.25 -6.37 -24.49
C LEU A 161 -25.68 -7.22 -25.70
N LEU A 162 -24.81 -8.11 -26.17
CA LEU A 162 -25.13 -9.04 -27.27
C LEU A 162 -26.28 -9.99 -26.94
N ARG A 163 -26.60 -10.23 -25.66
CA ARG A 163 -27.74 -11.06 -25.25
C ARG A 163 -29.11 -10.38 -25.47
N PHE A 164 -29.12 -9.10 -25.83
CA PHE A 164 -30.33 -8.35 -26.18
C PHE A 164 -30.58 -8.29 -27.70
N LEU A 165 -29.60 -8.72 -28.51
CA LEU A 165 -29.72 -8.84 -29.97
C LEU A 165 -30.19 -10.25 -30.33
#